data_AF-A0A8I0A4I8-F1
#
_entry.id   AF-A0A8I0A4I8-F1
#
_cell.length_a   1.000
_cell.length_b   1.000
_cell.length_c   1.000
_cell.angle_alpha   90.00
_cell.angle_beta   90.00
_cell.angle_gamma   90.00
#
_symmetry.space_group_name_H-M   'P 1'
#
loop_
_entity.id
_entity.type
_entity.pdbx_description
1 polymer ?
#
loop_
_entity_poly.entity_id
_entity_poly.type
_entity_poly.pdbx_seq_one_letter_code
_entity_poly.pdbx_strand_id
1 'polypeptide(L)'
;MEFELNIIRSIQSIASPFLDGLFQLITMFGEEAILIPLIAVIYWTFNKKMGEYIAYSSLTSVLINGAVKDVFKAKRPIGEPGIRSLRVETATGYSFPSGHTQGTASFWGAIAIYLKKNYMYAISGIIIVSVAISRLYLGATI
;
A
#
# COMPACT_ATOMS: atom_id res chain seq x y z
N MET A 1 4.20 12.86 -15.73
CA MET A 1 3.38 13.73 -14.87
C MET A 1 1.99 13.99 -15.44
N GLU A 2 1.81 14.77 -16.52
CA GLU A 2 0.47 15.06 -17.09
C GLU A 2 -0.43 13.82 -17.28
N PHE A 3 0.11 12.76 -17.89
CA PHE A 3 -0.61 11.50 -18.06
C PHE A 3 -1.06 10.86 -16.72
N GLU A 4 -0.17 10.82 -15.72
CA GLU A 4 -0.44 10.21 -14.42
C GLU A 4 -1.45 11.04 -13.61
N LEU A 5 -1.34 12.37 -13.67
CA LEU A 5 -2.30 13.29 -13.05
C LEU A 5 -3.69 13.14 -13.68
N ASN A 6 -3.76 12.93 -15.00
CA ASN A 6 -5.03 12.69 -15.68
C ASN A 6 -5.68 11.36 -15.25
N ILE A 7 -4.90 10.30 -15.03
CA ILE A 7 -5.42 9.06 -14.44
C ILE A 7 -6.02 9.32 -13.06
N ILE A 8 -5.31 10.04 -12.19
CA ILE A 8 -5.81 10.38 -10.85
C ILE A 8 -7.11 11.20 -10.95
N ARG A 9 -7.17 12.20 -11.83
CA ARG A 9 -8.39 13.00 -12.07
C ARG A 9 -9.55 12.14 -12.55
N SER A 10 -9.31 11.22 -13.48
CA SER A 10 -10.34 10.29 -13.96
C SER A 10 -10.86 9.39 -12.83
N ILE A 11 -9.98 8.86 -11.98
CA ILE A 11 -10.37 8.05 -10.82
C ILE A 11 -11.16 8.89 -9.81
N GLN A 12 -10.76 10.14 -9.59
CA GLN A 12 -11.44 11.05 -8.65
C GLN A 12 -12.75 11.62 -9.20
N SER A 13 -13.03 11.48 -10.50
CA SER A 13 -14.29 11.96 -11.09
C SER A 13 -15.52 11.21 -10.57
N ILE A 14 -15.36 9.96 -10.15
CA ILE A 14 -16.42 9.15 -9.55
C ILE A 14 -16.53 9.34 -8.03
N ALA A 15 -15.76 10.26 -7.45
CA ALA A 15 -15.60 10.33 -6.00
C ALA A 15 -16.90 10.72 -5.29
N SER A 16 -17.19 10.03 -4.18
CA SER A 16 -18.35 10.29 -3.32
C SER A 16 -18.00 10.03 -1.85
N PRO A 17 -18.74 10.60 -0.87
CA PRO A 17 -18.46 10.38 0.54
C PRO A 17 -18.43 8.90 0.95
N PHE A 18 -19.28 8.07 0.31
CA PHE A 18 -19.28 6.63 0.51
C PHE A 18 -17.99 5.96 0.00
N LEU A 19 -17.57 6.29 -1.23
CA LEU A 19 -16.34 5.76 -1.82
C LEU A 19 -15.09 6.25 -1.07
N ASP A 20 -15.10 7.50 -0.59
CA ASP A 20 -14.04 8.05 0.25
C ASP A 20 -13.86 7.23 1.53
N GLY A 21 -14.96 6.83 2.18
CA GLY A 21 -14.93 5.93 3.34
C GLY A 21 -14.44 4.53 2.98
N LEU A 22 -14.94 3.96 1.88
CA LEU A 22 -14.55 2.62 1.42
C LEU A 22 -13.04 2.55 1.11
N PHE A 23 -12.50 3.47 0.32
CA PHE A 23 -11.08 3.46 -0.04
C PHE A 23 -10.17 3.76 1.16
N GLN A 24 -10.65 4.54 2.14
CA GLN A 24 -9.96 4.70 3.42
C GLN A 24 -9.89 3.40 4.23
N LEU A 25 -10.95 2.60 4.25
CA LEU A 25 -10.92 1.28 4.89
C LEU A 25 -10.01 0.31 4.12
N ILE A 26 -10.04 0.34 2.79
CA ILE A 26 -9.19 -0.54 1.97
C ILE A 26 -7.70 -0.20 2.18
N THR A 27 -7.31 1.09 2.21
CA THR A 27 -5.89 1.44 2.40
C THR A 27 -5.33 1.02 3.76
N MET A 28 -6.19 0.79 4.77
CA MET A 28 -5.75 0.31 6.09
C MET A 28 -5.10 -1.08 6.01
N PHE A 29 -5.49 -1.92 5.04
CA PHE A 29 -4.84 -3.22 4.79
C PHE A 29 -3.38 -3.11 4.27
N GLY A 30 -2.93 -1.91 3.95
CA GLY A 30 -1.52 -1.60 3.63
C GLY A 30 -0.84 -0.70 4.64
N GLU A 31 -1.49 -0.41 5.77
CA GLU A 31 -0.98 0.51 6.77
C GLU A 31 -0.07 -0.24 7.74
N GLU A 32 1.16 0.26 7.91
CA GLU A 32 2.17 -0.36 8.76
C GLU A 32 1.72 -0.50 10.22
N ALA A 33 0.91 0.45 10.70
CA ALA A 33 0.29 0.42 12.02
C ALA A 33 -0.63 -0.80 12.24
N ILE A 34 -1.14 -1.41 11.17
CA ILE A 34 -1.96 -2.64 11.23
C ILE A 34 -1.12 -3.87 10.91
N LEU A 35 -0.26 -3.78 9.90
CA LEU A 35 0.56 -4.91 9.46
C LEU A 35 1.57 -5.34 10.53
N ILE A 36 2.24 -4.41 11.22
CA ILE A 36 3.26 -4.74 12.23
C ILE A 36 2.66 -5.51 13.41
N PRO A 37 1.57 -5.06 14.06
CA PRO A 37 0.90 -5.86 15.10
C PRO A 37 0.43 -7.22 14.59
N LEU A 38 -0.02 -7.32 13.33
CA LEU A 38 -0.45 -8.59 12.77
C LEU A 38 0.72 -9.57 12.57
N ILE A 39 1.89 -9.08 12.13
CA ILE A 39 3.14 -9.88 12.11
C ILE A 39 3.47 -10.39 13.51
N ALA A 40 3.39 -9.52 14.52
CA ALA A 40 3.63 -9.89 15.91
C ALA A 40 2.67 -11.02 16.35
N VAL A 41 1.36 -10.85 16.16
CA VAL A 41 0.38 -11.90 16.49
C VAL A 41 0.73 -13.22 15.79
N ILE A 42 1.02 -13.21 14.48
CA ILE A 42 1.41 -14.43 13.75
C ILE A 42 2.66 -15.08 14.35
N TYR A 43 3.68 -14.27 14.69
CA TYR A 43 4.92 -14.75 15.28
C TYR A 43 4.73 -15.39 16.65
N TRP A 44 3.99 -14.73 17.54
CA TRP A 44 3.86 -15.15 18.95
C TRP A 44 2.79 -16.23 19.16
N THR A 45 1.70 -16.25 18.38
CA THR A 45 0.55 -17.13 18.68
C THR A 45 0.32 -18.25 17.67
N PHE A 46 0.66 -18.06 16.38
CA PHE A 46 0.31 -19.01 15.33
C PHE A 46 1.50 -19.85 14.85
N ASN A 47 2.51 -19.19 14.28
CA ASN A 47 3.66 -19.88 13.72
C ASN A 47 4.86 -18.94 13.64
N LYS A 48 5.84 -19.18 14.53
CA LYS A 48 7.05 -18.38 14.64
C LYS A 48 7.81 -18.26 13.31
N LYS A 49 8.01 -19.37 12.59
CA LYS A 49 8.73 -19.38 11.30
C LYS A 49 8.00 -18.58 10.23
N MET A 50 6.67 -18.63 10.22
CA MET A 50 5.85 -17.82 9.33
C MET A 50 5.97 -16.33 9.68
N GLY A 51 5.86 -15.99 10.96
CA GLY A 51 6.04 -14.62 11.44
C GLY A 51 7.42 -14.05 11.08
N GLU A 52 8.49 -14.82 11.27
CA GLU A 52 9.85 -14.46 10.87
C GLU A 52 9.96 -14.21 9.37
N TYR A 53 9.42 -15.13 8.56
CA TYR A 53 9.44 -15.00 7.11
C TYR A 53 8.75 -13.72 6.62
N ILE A 54 7.56 -13.42 7.16
CA ILE A 54 6.80 -12.21 6.82
C ILE A 54 7.55 -10.96 7.31
N ALA A 55 8.11 -10.99 8.53
CA ALA A 55 8.87 -9.87 9.09
C ALA A 55 10.08 -9.51 8.22
N TYR A 56 10.89 -10.50 7.83
CA TYR A 56 12.05 -10.28 6.96
C TYR A 56 11.65 -9.79 5.58
N SER A 57 10.58 -10.33 5.00
CA SER A 57 10.04 -9.85 3.73
C SER A 57 9.66 -8.37 3.82
N SER A 58 8.86 -8.00 4.83
CA SER A 58 8.40 -6.63 5.05
C SER A 58 9.53 -5.66 5.34
N LEU A 59 10.51 -6.04 6.17
CA LEU A 59 11.68 -5.21 6.46
C LEU A 59 12.49 -4.95 5.19
N THR A 60 12.75 -5.99 4.40
CA THR A 60 13.46 -5.88 3.12
C THR A 60 12.71 -4.96 2.16
N SER A 61 11.39 -5.07 2.11
CA SER A 61 10.52 -4.19 1.31
C SER A 61 10.66 -2.73 1.72
N VAL A 62 10.61 -2.41 3.02
CA VAL A 62 10.75 -1.02 3.51
C VAL A 62 12.12 -0.44 3.14
N LEU A 63 13.20 -1.22 3.32
CA LEU A 63 14.56 -0.77 2.99
C LEU A 63 14.71 -0.48 1.49
N ILE A 64 14.24 -1.39 0.64
CA ILE A 64 14.27 -1.20 -0.82
C ILE A 64 13.40 -0.01 -1.22
N ASN A 65 12.21 0.13 -0.63
CA ASN A 65 11.31 1.24 -0.93
C ASN A 65 11.98 2.58 -0.63
N GLY A 66 12.59 2.72 0.55
CA GLY A 66 13.33 3.92 0.95
C GLY A 66 14.49 4.22 0.01
N ALA A 67 15.33 3.22 -0.30
CA ALA A 67 16.46 3.39 -1.20
C ALA A 67 16.02 3.86 -2.60
N VAL A 68 14.98 3.24 -3.16
CA VAL A 68 14.46 3.63 -4.48
C VAL A 68 13.86 5.04 -4.42
N LYS A 69 13.13 5.39 -3.36
CA LYS A 69 12.59 6.74 -3.16
C LYS A 69 13.67 7.80 -3.17
N ASP A 70 14.81 7.55 -2.52
CA ASP A 70 15.92 8.49 -2.45
C ASP A 70 16.66 8.65 -3.78
N VAL A 71 16.60 7.64 -4.66
CA VAL A 71 17.16 7.70 -6.01
C VAL A 71 16.26 8.54 -6.94
N PHE A 72 14.97 8.24 -6.98
CA PHE A 72 14.06 8.87 -7.95
C PHE A 72 13.50 10.22 -7.51
N LYS A 73 13.37 10.44 -6.19
CA LYS A 73 12.89 11.70 -5.59
C LYS A 73 11.62 12.26 -6.24
N ALA A 74 10.71 11.37 -6.67
CA ALA A 74 9.51 11.75 -7.37
C ALA A 74 8.59 12.58 -6.46
N LYS A 75 8.12 13.72 -6.99
CA LYS A 75 7.19 14.60 -6.28
C LYS A 75 5.83 13.92 -6.15
N ARG A 76 5.15 14.14 -5.02
CA ARG A 76 3.76 13.70 -4.81
C ARG A 76 2.80 14.64 -5.55
N PRO A 77 1.61 14.17 -5.93
CA PRO A 77 0.61 14.99 -6.60
C PRO A 77 -0.16 15.88 -5.59
N ILE A 78 0.35 16.02 -4.36
CA ILE A 78 -0.29 16.77 -3.28
C ILE A 78 -0.16 18.26 -3.57
N GLY A 79 -1.30 18.95 -3.63
CA GLY A 79 -1.35 20.38 -3.95
C GLY A 79 -1.41 20.70 -5.45
N GLU A 80 -1.42 19.67 -6.32
CA GLU A 80 -1.65 19.89 -7.76
C GLU A 80 -3.10 20.33 -8.03
N PRO A 81 -3.33 21.34 -8.89
CA PRO A 81 -4.67 21.81 -9.22
C PRO A 81 -5.58 20.68 -9.72
N GLY A 82 -6.72 20.51 -9.05
CA GLY A 82 -7.75 19.53 -9.40
C GLY A 82 -7.53 18.13 -8.81
N ILE A 83 -6.55 17.93 -7.91
CA ILE A 83 -6.35 16.66 -7.21
C ILE A 83 -6.76 16.77 -5.74
N ARG A 84 -7.69 15.91 -5.32
CA ARG A 84 -8.08 15.75 -3.92
C ARG A 84 -7.05 14.88 -3.21
N SER A 85 -6.31 15.44 -2.27
CA SER A 85 -5.37 14.67 -1.44
C SER A 85 -6.02 14.35 -0.10
N LEU A 86 -6.45 13.10 0.06
CA LEU A 86 -7.02 12.59 1.31
C LEU A 86 -5.90 11.90 2.11
N ARG A 87 -5.79 12.17 3.41
CA ARG A 87 -4.71 11.69 4.31
C ARG A 87 -3.30 12.24 3.98
N VAL A 88 -3.17 13.57 3.87
CA VAL A 88 -1.87 14.26 3.66
C VAL A 88 -0.89 14.00 4.81
N GLU A 89 -1.39 13.85 6.04
CA GLU A 89 -0.57 13.68 7.23
C GLU A 89 0.23 12.36 7.25
N THR A 90 -0.32 11.29 6.66
CA THR A 90 0.38 10.00 6.52
C THR A 90 1.18 9.89 5.23
N ALA A 91 1.18 10.94 4.41
CA ALA A 91 1.80 11.00 3.09
C ALA A 91 3.16 11.71 3.11
N THR A 92 4.04 11.36 4.06
CA THR A 92 5.38 11.96 4.19
C THR A 92 6.38 11.34 3.17
N GLY A 93 7.33 12.15 2.67
CA GLY A 93 8.38 11.71 1.73
C GLY A 93 7.95 11.61 0.25
N TYR A 94 8.76 10.95 -0.59
CA TYR A 94 8.55 10.84 -2.05
C TYR A 94 7.38 9.93 -2.46
N SER A 95 6.82 10.14 -3.66
CA SER A 95 5.67 9.39 -4.19
C SER A 95 6.03 7.99 -4.67
N PHE A 96 7.07 7.89 -5.48
CA PHE A 96 7.44 6.65 -6.15
C PHE A 96 8.63 5.96 -5.48
N PRO A 97 8.58 4.64 -5.23
CA PRO A 97 7.40 3.76 -5.32
C PRO A 97 6.45 3.86 -4.11
N SER A 98 5.18 3.51 -4.29
CA SER A 98 4.17 3.52 -3.22
C SER A 98 4.51 2.53 -2.10
N GLY A 99 4.84 3.08 -0.91
CA GLY A 99 5.17 2.28 0.28
C GLY A 99 4.02 1.39 0.75
N HIS A 100 2.78 1.89 0.76
CA HIS A 100 1.60 1.10 1.14
C HIS A 100 1.38 -0.07 0.18
N THR A 101 1.45 0.17 -1.13
CA THR A 101 1.25 -0.89 -2.13
C THR A 101 2.35 -1.95 -2.04
N GLN A 102 3.60 -1.52 -1.91
CA GLN A 102 4.74 -2.44 -1.78
C GLN A 102 4.73 -3.19 -0.44
N GLY A 103 4.33 -2.54 0.65
CA GLY A 103 4.15 -3.13 1.98
C GLY A 103 3.05 -4.18 1.99
N THR A 104 1.87 -3.87 1.42
CA THR A 104 0.78 -4.84 1.22
C THR A 104 1.24 -6.04 0.40
N ALA A 105 1.93 -5.80 -0.72
CA ALA A 105 2.43 -6.87 -1.58
C ALA A 105 3.44 -7.76 -0.86
N SER A 106 4.36 -7.17 -0.11
CA SER A 106 5.33 -7.89 0.69
C SER A 106 4.69 -8.75 1.77
N PHE A 107 3.74 -8.20 2.52
CA PHE A 107 3.09 -8.88 3.64
C PHE A 107 2.17 -10.03 3.16
N TRP A 108 1.19 -9.70 2.31
CA TRP A 108 0.20 -10.69 1.85
C TRP A 108 0.83 -11.68 0.87
N GLY A 109 1.74 -11.23 0.03
CA GLY A 109 2.54 -12.10 -0.84
C GLY A 109 3.38 -13.09 -0.05
N ALA A 110 4.05 -12.66 1.02
CA ALA A 110 4.81 -13.56 1.90
C ALA A 110 3.91 -14.63 2.53
N ILE A 111 2.69 -14.26 2.99
CA ILE A 111 1.71 -15.23 3.50
C ILE A 111 1.35 -16.25 2.42
N ALA A 112 1.01 -15.81 1.20
CA ALA A 112 0.61 -16.71 0.12
C ALA A 112 1.74 -17.67 -0.28
N ILE A 113 2.97 -17.16 -0.40
CA ILE A 113 4.16 -17.95 -0.74
C ILE A 113 4.48 -18.96 0.36
N TYR A 114 4.39 -18.56 1.64
CA TYR A 114 4.66 -19.44 2.77
C TYR A 114 3.64 -20.58 2.88
N LEU A 115 2.34 -20.25 2.75
CA LEU A 115 1.25 -21.23 2.87
C LEU A 115 1.12 -22.12 1.62
N LYS A 116 1.58 -21.65 0.45
CA LYS A 116 1.51 -22.37 -0.84
C LYS A 116 0.09 -22.85 -1.20
N LYS A 117 -0.92 -22.05 -0.86
CA LYS A 117 -2.33 -22.35 -1.17
C LYS A 117 -2.81 -21.46 -2.31
N ASN A 118 -3.37 -22.05 -3.36
CA ASN A 118 -3.86 -21.32 -4.54
C ASN A 118 -4.84 -20.19 -4.19
N TYR A 119 -5.76 -20.44 -3.25
CA TYR A 119 -6.71 -19.42 -2.81
C TYR A 119 -6.03 -18.23 -2.10
N MET A 120 -4.89 -18.43 -1.43
CA MET A 120 -4.16 -17.34 -0.77
C MET A 120 -3.47 -16.43 -1.78
N TYR A 121 -3.02 -16.94 -2.92
CA TYR A 121 -2.51 -16.11 -4.01
C TYR A 121 -3.63 -15.22 -4.58
N ALA A 122 -4.83 -15.76 -4.78
CA ALA A 122 -5.99 -15.00 -5.23
C ALA A 122 -6.38 -13.90 -4.23
N ILE A 123 -6.50 -14.24 -2.94
CA ILE A 123 -6.82 -13.27 -1.87
C ILE A 123 -5.75 -12.17 -1.83
N SER A 124 -4.47 -12.54 -1.84
CA SER A 124 -3.38 -11.57 -1.80
C SER A 124 -3.41 -10.65 -3.01
N GLY A 125 -3.62 -11.19 -4.22
CA GLY A 125 -3.74 -10.40 -5.44
C GLY A 125 -4.89 -9.40 -5.36
N ILE A 126 -6.06 -9.81 -4.89
CA ILE A 126 -7.22 -8.93 -4.71
C ILE A 126 -6.91 -7.79 -3.73
N ILE A 127 -6.32 -8.10 -2.57
CA ILE A 127 -5.96 -7.09 -1.57
C ILE A 127 -4.93 -6.11 -2.13
N ILE A 128 -3.88 -6.60 -2.80
CA ILE A 128 -2.81 -5.75 -3.37
C ILE A 128 -3.38 -4.79 -4.41
N VAL A 129 -4.20 -5.29 -5.34
CA VAL A 129 -4.83 -4.46 -6.38
C VAL A 129 -5.78 -3.44 -5.74
N SER A 130 -6.57 -3.87 -4.75
CA SER A 130 -7.51 -2.97 -4.06
C SER A 130 -6.79 -1.84 -3.32
N VAL A 131 -5.68 -2.14 -2.65
CA VAL A 131 -4.83 -1.12 -1.99
C VAL A 131 -4.15 -0.23 -3.03
N ALA A 132 -3.64 -0.77 -4.13
CA ALA A 132 -3.05 0.06 -5.19
C ALA A 132 -4.05 1.10 -5.73
N ILE A 133 -5.27 0.67 -6.03
CA ILE A 133 -6.34 1.56 -6.51
C ILE A 133 -6.71 2.58 -5.43
N SER A 134 -6.81 2.17 -4.16
CA SER A 134 -7.14 3.11 -3.08
C SER A 134 -6.08 4.20 -2.92
N ARG A 135 -4.79 3.89 -3.09
CA ARG A 135 -3.71 4.89 -3.02
C ARG A 135 -3.77 5.91 -4.16
N LEU A 136 -4.15 5.48 -5.37
CA LEU A 136 -4.39 6.38 -6.51
C LEU A 136 -5.63 7.25 -6.28
N TYR A 137 -6.73 6.65 -5.83
CA TYR A 137 -7.98 7.36 -5.55
C TYR A 137 -7.79 8.44 -4.48
N LEU A 138 -7.08 8.14 -3.39
CA LEU A 138 -6.79 9.08 -2.30
C LEU A 138 -5.79 10.19 -2.71
N GLY A 139 -5.22 10.12 -3.92
CA GLY A 139 -4.25 11.11 -4.42
C GLY A 139 -2.92 11.09 -3.66
N ALA A 140 -2.57 9.95 -3.05
CA ALA A 140 -1.43 9.86 -2.15
C ALA A 140 -0.13 9.42 -2.86
N THR A 141 -0.23 8.84 -4.06
CA THR A 141 0.91 8.42 -4.89
C THR A 141 0.65 8.72 -6.37
N ILE A 142 1.73 8.72 -7.15
CA ILE A 142 1.74 8.65 -8.61
C ILE A 142 2.27 7.27 -8.99
#